data_AF-A0A2G9SH24-F1
#
_entry.id   AF-A0A2G9SH24-F1
#
_cell.length_a   1.000
_cell.length_b   1.000
_cell.length_c   1.000
_cell.angle_alpha   90.00
_cell.angle_beta   90.00
_cell.angle_gamma   90.00
#
_symmetry.space_group_name_H-M   'P 1'
#
loop_
_entity.id
_entity.type
_entity.pdbx_description
1 polymer ?
#
loop_
_entity_poly.entity_id
_entity_poly.type
_entity_poly.pdbx_seq_one_letter_code
_entity_poly.pdbx_strand_id
1 'polypeptide(L)'
;KSHISTFEKMWAFMSSKPSSFVKSNEEGIQRVLSSDYALLMESTAIEYITQRNCNLTQIGGLIDSKGYGIGTPMASPYRDRISIAILQLQEADEIHKMKERWWRAGGCPEEKNKEASALGIQNMGGIFIVLAAGLILSVVVAVAEFIYKLRKTAEREQRSFCSTMADEIRLSLTCQRRVKHKPQPPVMVKSDAVINMHTFNDRRLPGKDNMTCNTGLTPVFP
;
A
#
# COMPACT_ATOMS: atom_id res chain seq x y z
N LYS A 1 -29.04 -25.35 23.93
CA LYS A 1 -27.65 -25.75 23.60
C LYS A 1 -27.36 -25.29 22.19
N SER A 2 -26.65 -24.20 22.02
CA SER A 2 -26.22 -23.73 20.68
C SER A 2 -25.13 -24.68 20.17
N HIS A 3 -25.51 -25.54 19.22
CA HIS A 3 -24.65 -26.52 18.55
C HIS A 3 -23.78 -25.77 17.53
N ILE A 4 -22.78 -25.02 18.00
CA ILE A 4 -21.79 -24.42 17.11
C ILE A 4 -20.81 -25.54 16.77
N SER A 5 -21.07 -26.21 15.65
CA SER A 5 -20.26 -27.33 15.14
C SER A 5 -18.76 -26.99 15.07
N THR A 6 -18.42 -25.72 14.94
CA THR A 6 -17.03 -25.23 14.98
C THR A 6 -16.37 -25.43 16.35
N PHE A 7 -17.04 -25.09 17.47
CA PHE A 7 -16.45 -25.27 18.80
C PHE A 7 -16.32 -26.74 19.19
N GLU A 8 -17.22 -27.61 18.72
CA GLU A 8 -17.09 -29.05 18.90
C GLU A 8 -15.89 -29.61 18.15
N LYS A 9 -15.64 -29.16 16.91
CA LYS A 9 -14.43 -29.53 16.15
C LYS A 9 -13.16 -29.00 16.81
N MET A 10 -13.15 -27.77 17.30
CA MET A 10 -12.03 -27.20 18.06
C MET A 10 -11.76 -28.02 19.33
N TRP A 11 -12.81 -28.38 20.08
CA TRP A 11 -12.70 -29.23 21.25
C TRP A 11 -12.16 -30.62 20.92
N ALA A 12 -12.65 -31.25 19.84
CA ALA A 12 -12.15 -32.55 19.39
C ALA A 12 -10.64 -32.49 19.05
N PHE A 13 -10.21 -31.41 18.38
CA PHE A 13 -8.79 -31.17 18.10
C PHE A 13 -7.97 -31.01 19.39
N MET A 14 -8.39 -30.13 20.31
CA MET A 14 -7.69 -29.90 21.58
C MET A 14 -7.63 -31.17 22.43
N SER A 15 -8.73 -31.92 22.51
CA SER A 15 -8.83 -33.17 23.28
C SER A 15 -7.93 -34.27 22.71
N SER A 16 -7.76 -34.33 21.39
CA SER A 16 -6.89 -35.31 20.74
C SER A 16 -5.39 -35.06 20.99
N LYS A 17 -5.02 -33.84 21.37
CA LYS A 17 -3.62 -33.41 21.57
C LYS A 17 -3.44 -32.89 23.00
N PRO A 18 -2.98 -33.72 23.95
CA PRO A 18 -2.78 -33.31 25.35
C PRO A 18 -1.83 -32.12 25.50
N SER A 19 -0.87 -31.98 24.58
CA SER A 19 0.06 -30.84 24.54
C SER A 19 -0.60 -29.50 24.20
N SER A 20 -1.90 -29.45 23.85
CA SER A 20 -2.63 -28.20 23.63
C SER A 20 -3.00 -27.50 24.93
N PHE A 21 -3.05 -28.25 26.04
CA PHE A 21 -3.39 -27.73 27.36
C PHE A 21 -2.13 -27.36 28.15
N VAL A 22 -2.24 -26.31 28.95
CA VAL A 22 -1.23 -25.84 29.90
C VAL A 22 -1.80 -25.86 31.31
N LYS A 23 -0.96 -25.95 32.33
CA LYS A 23 -1.42 -26.04 33.73
C LYS A 23 -1.72 -24.67 34.33
N SER A 24 -1.09 -23.61 33.80
CA SER A 24 -1.22 -22.25 34.30
C SER A 24 -1.20 -21.24 33.15
N ASN A 25 -1.77 -20.06 33.39
CA ASN A 25 -1.74 -18.97 32.43
C ASN A 25 -0.31 -18.51 32.17
N GLU A 26 0.55 -18.47 33.18
CA GLU A 26 1.96 -18.08 33.02
C GLU A 26 2.72 -19.00 32.05
N GLU A 27 2.56 -20.32 32.23
CA GLU A 27 3.12 -21.31 31.31
C GLU A 27 2.57 -21.12 29.88
N GLY A 28 1.28 -20.86 29.76
CA GLY A 28 0.64 -20.55 28.48
C GLY A 28 1.23 -19.31 27.81
N ILE A 29 1.41 -18.22 28.56
CA ILE A 29 1.97 -16.97 28.05
C ILE A 29 3.41 -17.17 27.57
N GLN A 30 4.25 -17.84 28.36
CA GLN A 30 5.63 -18.15 27.95
C GLN A 30 5.67 -19.01 26.69
N ARG A 31 4.72 -19.93 26.53
CA ARG A 31 4.61 -20.77 25.34
C ARG A 31 4.16 -20.01 24.10
N VAL A 32 3.23 -19.06 24.24
CA VAL A 32 2.82 -18.15 23.15
C VAL A 32 4.01 -17.30 22.69
N LEU A 33 4.87 -16.85 23.61
CA LEU A 33 6.05 -16.04 23.27
C LEU A 33 7.17 -16.85 22.60
N SER A 34 7.30 -18.14 22.92
CA SER A 34 8.43 -18.97 22.47
C SER A 34 8.12 -19.86 21.28
N SER A 35 6.84 -20.11 20.96
CA SER A 35 6.42 -21.06 19.94
C SER A 35 5.17 -20.58 19.19
N ASP A 36 4.86 -21.20 18.04
CA ASP A 36 3.63 -20.94 17.29
C ASP A 36 2.41 -21.57 18.00
N TYR A 37 1.99 -20.93 19.09
CA TYR A 37 0.90 -21.36 19.96
C TYR A 37 -0.02 -20.18 20.26
N ALA A 38 -1.33 -20.43 20.20
CA ALA A 38 -2.35 -19.48 20.60
C ALA A 38 -3.04 -19.97 21.89
N LEU A 39 -3.16 -19.08 22.86
CA LEU A 39 -3.81 -19.37 24.14
C LEU A 39 -5.19 -18.72 24.18
N LEU A 40 -6.20 -19.53 24.54
CA LEU A 40 -7.52 -19.01 24.90
C LEU A 40 -7.54 -18.70 26.40
N MET A 41 -7.85 -17.46 26.74
CA MET A 41 -7.88 -16.96 28.12
C MET A 41 -9.00 -15.92 28.26
N GLU A 42 -9.36 -15.59 29.49
CA GLU A 42 -10.36 -14.57 29.76
C GLU A 42 -9.92 -13.18 29.26
N SER A 43 -10.88 -12.43 28.70
CA SER A 43 -10.65 -11.12 28.09
C SER A 43 -9.97 -10.11 29.02
N THR A 44 -10.37 -10.08 30.30
CA THR A 44 -9.79 -9.17 31.31
C THR A 44 -8.33 -9.46 31.61
N ALA A 45 -7.94 -10.74 31.61
CA ALA A 45 -6.56 -11.18 31.77
C ALA A 45 -5.74 -10.87 30.52
N ILE A 46 -6.31 -11.09 29.33
CA ILE A 46 -5.65 -10.71 28.06
C ILE A 46 -5.36 -9.20 28.06
N GLU A 47 -6.36 -8.36 28.34
CA GLU A 47 -6.23 -6.90 28.43
C GLU A 47 -5.11 -6.50 29.42
N TYR A 48 -5.07 -7.13 30.60
CA TYR A 48 -4.05 -6.87 31.61
C TYR A 48 -2.62 -7.17 31.13
N ILE A 49 -2.45 -8.30 30.43
CA ILE A 49 -1.16 -8.83 30.01
C ILE A 49 -0.66 -8.09 28.77
N THR A 50 -1.52 -7.82 27.78
CA THR A 50 -1.13 -7.10 26.55
C THR A 50 -0.77 -5.65 26.83
N GLN A 51 -1.40 -5.01 27.82
CA GLN A 51 -1.00 -3.68 28.27
C GLN A 51 0.43 -3.64 28.84
N ARG A 52 0.93 -4.76 29.37
CA ARG A 52 2.27 -4.86 29.99
C ARG A 52 3.32 -5.47 29.07
N ASN A 53 2.92 -6.39 28.20
CA ASN A 53 3.78 -7.12 27.29
C ASN A 53 3.37 -6.82 25.84
N CYS A 54 4.13 -5.93 25.18
CA CYS A 54 3.78 -5.46 23.84
C CYS A 54 4.09 -6.48 22.73
N ASN A 55 4.74 -7.61 23.09
CA ASN A 55 4.98 -8.73 22.17
C ASN A 55 3.73 -9.62 21.99
N LEU A 56 2.68 -9.39 22.78
CA LEU A 56 1.45 -10.16 22.75
C LEU A 56 0.33 -9.34 22.10
N THR A 57 -0.43 -9.99 21.22
CA THR A 57 -1.55 -9.37 20.53
C THR A 57 -2.83 -10.15 20.77
N GLN A 58 -3.91 -9.46 21.09
CA GLN A 58 -5.24 -10.08 21.13
C GLN A 58 -5.75 -10.29 19.71
N ILE A 59 -6.20 -11.52 19.43
CA ILE A 59 -6.82 -11.88 18.15
C ILE A 59 -8.30 -12.15 18.38
N GLY A 60 -9.16 -11.52 17.58
CA GLY A 60 -10.61 -11.68 17.66
C GLY A 60 -11.28 -10.92 18.81
N GLY A 61 -12.56 -11.19 19.00
CA GLY A 61 -13.41 -10.59 20.04
C GLY A 61 -13.73 -11.56 21.18
N LEU A 62 -14.70 -11.20 22.01
CA LEU A 62 -15.19 -12.06 23.08
C LEU A 62 -15.94 -13.26 22.48
N ILE A 63 -15.52 -14.47 22.87
CA ILE A 63 -16.17 -15.73 22.48
C ILE A 63 -17.40 -16.04 23.32
N ASP A 64 -17.46 -15.50 24.54
CA ASP A 64 -18.57 -15.59 25.46
C ASP A 64 -18.74 -14.29 26.26
N SER A 65 -19.93 -14.12 26.83
CA SER A 65 -20.24 -13.02 27.73
C SER A 65 -20.36 -13.57 29.15
N LYS A 66 -19.22 -13.69 29.83
CA LYS A 66 -19.15 -14.08 31.24
C LYS A 66 -18.70 -12.90 32.10
N GLY A 67 -19.01 -12.96 33.38
CA GLY A 67 -18.62 -11.95 34.36
C GLY A 67 -18.18 -12.59 35.67
N TYR A 68 -17.34 -11.87 36.42
CA TYR A 68 -16.93 -12.27 37.75
C TYR A 68 -18.02 -11.96 38.78
N GLY A 69 -18.13 -12.83 39.79
CA GLY A 69 -19.05 -12.66 40.91
C GLY A 69 -18.43 -13.14 42.22
N ILE A 70 -19.02 -12.70 43.33
CA ILE A 70 -18.60 -13.11 44.68
C ILE A 70 -19.44 -14.32 45.08
N GLY A 71 -18.79 -15.47 45.24
CA GLY A 71 -19.43 -16.70 45.68
C GLY A 71 -19.69 -16.71 47.19
N THR A 72 -20.95 -16.89 47.60
CA THR A 72 -21.32 -17.10 49.01
C THR A 72 -21.89 -18.50 49.21
N PRO A 73 -21.78 -19.11 50.41
CA PRO A 73 -22.45 -20.36 50.72
C PRO A 73 -23.96 -20.31 50.44
N MET A 74 -24.56 -21.45 50.13
CA MET A 74 -26.01 -21.54 49.96
C MET A 74 -26.72 -21.05 51.21
N ALA A 75 -27.79 -20.27 51.03
CA ALA A 75 -28.57 -19.64 52.11
C ALA A 75 -27.75 -18.71 53.03
N SER A 76 -26.62 -18.16 52.57
CA SER A 76 -25.87 -17.15 53.33
C SER A 76 -26.71 -15.88 53.55
N PRO A 77 -26.82 -15.38 54.80
CA PRO A 77 -27.53 -14.13 55.10
C PRO A 77 -26.84 -12.89 54.52
N TYR A 78 -25.60 -13.02 54.04
CA TYR A 78 -24.81 -11.94 53.47
C TYR A 78 -25.04 -11.73 51.97
N ARG A 79 -25.62 -12.73 51.28
CA ARG A 79 -25.76 -12.69 49.82
C ARG A 79 -26.46 -11.41 49.35
N ASP A 80 -27.60 -11.10 49.95
CA ASP A 80 -28.42 -9.95 49.51
C ASP A 80 -27.75 -8.61 49.87
N ARG A 81 -27.08 -8.54 51.02
CA ARG A 81 -26.30 -7.36 51.43
C ARG A 81 -25.12 -7.09 50.49
N ILE A 82 -24.40 -8.15 50.10
CA ILE A 82 -23.27 -8.06 49.15
C ILE A 82 -23.78 -7.62 47.78
N SER A 83 -24.88 -8.20 47.29
CA SER A 83 -25.48 -7.81 46.03
C SER A 83 -25.87 -6.33 46.00
N ILE A 84 -26.52 -5.83 47.05
CA ILE A 84 -26.88 -4.40 47.17
C ILE A 84 -25.62 -3.52 47.19
N ALA A 85 -24.59 -3.92 47.92
CA ALA A 85 -23.33 -3.17 47.97
C ALA A 85 -22.63 -3.11 46.60
N ILE A 86 -22.63 -4.20 45.83
CA ILE A 86 -22.08 -4.23 44.47
C ILE A 86 -22.85 -3.26 43.56
N LEU A 87 -24.19 -3.24 43.65
CA LEU A 87 -25.01 -2.32 42.87
C LEU A 87 -24.70 -0.86 43.22
N GLN A 88 -24.55 -0.52 44.50
CA GLN A 88 -24.15 0.82 44.94
C GLN A 88 -22.77 1.23 44.41
N LEU A 89 -21.79 0.31 44.43
CA LEU A 89 -20.45 0.57 43.88
C LEU A 89 -20.47 0.74 42.35
N GLN A 90 -21.35 0.03 41.66
CA GLN A 90 -21.53 0.17 40.22
C GLN A 90 -22.23 1.49 39.85
N GLU A 91 -23.27 1.89 40.61
CA GLU A 91 -23.95 3.18 40.44
C GLU A 91 -23.02 4.37 40.70
N ALA A 92 -22.14 4.25 41.70
CA ALA A 92 -21.12 5.25 42.02
C ALA A 92 -19.89 5.22 41.07
N ASP A 93 -19.86 4.29 40.10
CA ASP A 93 -18.76 4.07 39.16
C ASP A 93 -17.39 3.75 39.81
N GLU A 94 -17.40 3.33 41.09
CA GLU A 94 -16.17 3.03 41.84
C GLU A 94 -15.46 1.80 41.29
N ILE A 95 -16.21 0.81 40.79
CA ILE A 95 -15.63 -0.39 40.17
C ILE A 95 -14.83 -0.02 38.93
N HIS A 96 -15.34 0.91 38.12
CA HIS A 96 -14.63 1.37 36.92
C HIS A 96 -13.36 2.12 37.29
N LYS A 97 -13.42 3.05 38.25
CA LYS A 97 -12.23 3.74 38.78
C LYS A 97 -11.17 2.78 39.30
N MET A 98 -11.59 1.72 40.01
CA MET A 98 -10.68 0.66 40.44
C MET A 98 -10.08 -0.07 39.25
N LYS A 99 -10.87 -0.47 38.25
CA LYS A 99 -10.35 -1.12 37.02
C LYS A 99 -9.28 -0.24 36.39
N GLU A 100 -9.58 1.03 36.12
CA GLU A 100 -8.62 1.94 35.50
C GLU A 100 -7.34 2.04 36.32
N ARG A 101 -7.45 2.17 37.64
CA ARG A 101 -6.30 2.28 38.54
C ARG A 101 -5.40 1.04 38.50
N TRP A 102 -5.98 -0.16 38.47
CA TRP A 102 -5.22 -1.42 38.50
C TRP A 102 -4.73 -1.88 37.11
N TRP A 103 -5.45 -1.52 36.04
CA TRP A 103 -5.09 -1.92 34.66
C TRP A 103 -4.15 -0.92 33.97
N ARG A 104 -4.32 0.41 34.14
CA ARG A 104 -3.54 1.46 33.40
C ARG A 104 -2.02 1.47 33.61
N ALA A 105 -1.47 0.63 34.48
CA ALA A 105 -0.02 0.58 34.75
C ALA A 105 0.83 -0.07 33.62
N GLY A 106 0.21 -0.50 32.53
CA GLY A 106 0.91 -1.07 31.39
C GLY A 106 1.54 0.00 30.50
N GLY A 107 2.87 0.02 30.44
CA GLY A 107 3.67 1.00 29.69
C GLY A 107 3.81 0.73 28.20
N CYS A 108 3.00 -0.18 27.62
CA CYS A 108 2.98 -0.30 26.16
C CYS A 108 2.44 1.01 25.58
N PRO A 109 3.15 1.63 24.62
CA PRO A 109 2.59 2.76 23.90
C PRO A 109 1.25 2.28 23.33
N GLU A 110 0.16 2.98 23.63
CA GLU A 110 -1.08 2.68 22.94
C GLU A 110 -0.76 2.71 21.46
N GLU A 111 -1.09 1.63 20.74
CA GLU A 111 -1.15 1.66 19.29
C GLU A 111 -2.34 2.56 18.87
N LYS A 112 -2.27 3.84 19.26
CA LYS A 112 -2.72 4.95 18.44
C LYS A 112 -1.86 4.90 17.19
N ASN A 113 -2.22 3.99 16.29
CA ASN A 113 -2.12 4.06 14.84
C ASN A 113 -2.15 2.65 14.23
N LYS A 114 -3.32 2.00 14.31
CA LYS A 114 -3.89 1.35 13.12
C LYS A 114 -4.58 2.38 12.21
N GLU A 115 -4.24 3.66 12.33
CA GLU A 115 -4.29 4.55 11.18
C GLU A 115 -3.23 4.02 10.22
N ALA A 116 -3.72 3.23 9.26
CA ALA A 116 -3.05 2.69 8.09
C ALA A 116 -1.54 2.91 8.13
N SER A 117 -0.76 1.86 8.43
CA SER A 117 0.70 1.82 8.25
C SER A 117 1.04 2.75 7.10
N ALA A 118 1.44 3.99 7.42
CA ALA A 118 1.49 5.06 6.43
C ALA A 118 2.39 4.48 5.36
N LEU A 119 1.85 4.26 4.14
CA LEU A 119 2.50 3.55 3.04
C LEU A 119 3.91 4.11 2.93
N GLY A 120 4.83 3.46 3.64
CA GLY A 120 6.08 4.08 3.98
C GLY A 120 6.85 4.20 2.69
N ILE A 121 7.86 5.07 2.68
CA ILE A 121 8.84 5.12 1.59
C ILE A 121 9.38 3.70 1.26
N GLN A 122 9.29 2.75 2.19
CA GLN A 122 9.56 1.31 1.97
C GLN A 122 8.67 0.64 0.92
N ASN A 123 7.37 0.98 0.82
CA ASN A 123 6.44 0.40 -0.17
C ASN A 123 6.45 1.18 -1.49
N MET A 124 6.80 2.46 -1.49
CA MET A 124 6.94 3.31 -2.69
C MET A 124 8.39 3.36 -3.23
N GLY A 125 9.34 2.70 -2.56
CA GLY A 125 10.75 2.70 -2.92
C GLY A 125 11.05 2.12 -4.30
N GLY A 126 10.24 1.16 -4.76
CA GLY A 126 10.36 0.58 -6.10
C GLY A 126 10.22 1.62 -7.22
N ILE A 127 9.35 2.62 -7.04
CA ILE A 127 9.10 3.66 -8.04
C ILE A 127 10.34 4.56 -8.18
N PHE A 128 10.94 4.96 -7.06
CA PHE A 128 12.17 5.77 -7.07
C PHE A 128 13.35 5.03 -7.71
N ILE A 129 13.47 3.72 -7.49
CA ILE A 129 14.53 2.90 -8.10
C ILE A 129 14.35 2.84 -9.63
N VAL A 130 13.12 2.61 -10.10
CA VAL A 130 12.84 2.55 -11.56
C VAL A 130 13.09 3.91 -12.22
N LEU A 131 12.69 5.01 -11.59
CA LEU A 131 12.94 6.37 -12.09
C LEU A 131 14.44 6.67 -12.19
N ALA A 132 15.21 6.34 -11.15
CA ALA A 132 16.66 6.54 -11.15
C ALA A 132 17.36 5.69 -12.22
N ALA A 133 16.98 4.41 -12.34
CA ALA A 133 17.51 3.51 -13.35
C ALA A 133 17.19 3.98 -14.78
N GLY A 134 15.95 4.44 -15.03
CA GLY A 134 15.54 4.99 -16.31
C GLY A 134 16.31 6.24 -16.71
N LEU A 135 16.60 7.13 -15.76
CA LEU A 135 17.39 8.33 -16.00
C LEU A 135 18.85 7.99 -16.35
N ILE A 136 19.47 7.06 -15.63
CA ILE A 136 20.84 6.61 -15.93
C ILE A 136 20.92 5.96 -17.31
N LEU A 137 19.98 5.05 -17.63
CA LEU A 137 19.96 4.37 -18.92
C LEU A 137 19.77 5.35 -20.08
N SER A 138 18.90 6.36 -19.92
CA SER A 138 18.68 7.40 -20.92
C SER A 138 19.96 8.19 -21.22
N VAL A 139 20.71 8.59 -20.18
CA VAL A 139 21.98 9.30 -20.34
C VAL A 139 23.01 8.43 -21.06
N VAL A 140 23.12 7.15 -20.71
CA VAL A 140 24.05 6.21 -21.36
C VAL A 140 23.74 6.05 -22.85
N VAL A 141 22.46 5.87 -23.21
CA VAL A 141 22.03 5.74 -24.61
C VAL A 141 22.34 7.03 -25.38
N ALA A 142 22.04 8.20 -24.81
CA ALA A 142 22.35 9.48 -25.44
C ALA A 142 23.85 9.67 -25.71
N VAL A 143 24.71 9.30 -24.75
CA VAL A 143 26.17 9.36 -24.90
C VAL A 143 26.65 8.35 -25.95
N ALA A 144 26.12 7.12 -25.96
CA ALA A 144 26.47 6.10 -26.94
C ALA A 144 26.10 6.53 -28.37
N GLU A 145 24.90 7.08 -28.56
CA GLU A 145 24.48 7.64 -29.86
C GLU A 145 25.33 8.82 -30.30
N PHE A 146 25.70 9.70 -29.36
CA PHE A 146 26.57 10.84 -29.63
C PHE A 146 27.95 10.36 -30.10
N ILE A 147 28.56 9.40 -29.40
CA ILE A 147 29.86 8.83 -29.80
C ILE A 147 29.75 8.09 -31.14
N TYR A 148 28.67 7.33 -31.39
CA TYR A 148 28.45 6.66 -32.66
C TYR A 148 28.33 7.65 -33.82
N LYS A 149 27.55 8.72 -33.65
CA LYS A 149 27.44 9.80 -34.65
C LYS A 149 28.77 10.50 -34.85
N LEU A 150 29.51 10.81 -33.79
CA LEU A 150 30.84 11.42 -33.90
C LEU A 150 31.81 10.52 -34.68
N ARG A 151 31.85 9.21 -34.40
CA ARG A 151 32.71 8.27 -35.15
C ARG A 151 32.30 8.15 -36.61
N LYS A 152 31.01 8.02 -36.88
CA LYS A 152 30.49 7.93 -38.26
C LYS A 152 30.73 9.21 -39.06
N THR A 153 30.64 10.39 -38.42
CA THR A 153 30.98 11.67 -39.05
C THR A 153 32.50 11.83 -39.21
N ALA A 154 33.31 11.33 -38.27
CA ALA A 154 34.78 11.36 -38.35
C ALA A 154 35.30 10.52 -39.52
N GLU A 155 34.73 9.32 -39.72
CA GLU A 155 35.03 8.46 -40.87
C GLU A 155 34.57 9.08 -42.20
N ARG A 156 33.56 9.95 -42.18
CA ARG A 156 33.02 10.59 -43.39
C ARG A 156 33.76 11.87 -43.80
N GLU A 157 34.44 12.56 -42.88
CA GLU A 157 35.00 13.90 -43.16
C GLU A 157 36.50 14.11 -42.93
N GLN A 158 37.24 13.24 -42.22
CA GLN A 158 38.68 13.41 -41.99
C GLN A 158 39.15 14.88 -41.75
N ARG A 159 38.46 15.64 -40.87
CA ARG A 159 38.89 16.97 -40.39
C ARG A 159 38.57 17.18 -38.90
N SER A 160 39.47 17.89 -38.21
CA SER A 160 39.52 18.02 -36.74
C SER A 160 38.28 18.67 -36.10
N PHE A 161 37.72 17.94 -35.14
CA PHE A 161 36.48 18.21 -34.41
C PHE A 161 36.47 19.44 -33.47
N CYS A 162 37.62 20.05 -33.20
CA CYS A 162 37.72 21.09 -32.17
C CYS A 162 37.11 22.44 -32.60
N SER A 163 37.01 22.72 -33.91
CA SER A 163 36.45 23.98 -34.41
C SER A 163 34.92 24.01 -34.43
N THR A 164 34.25 22.88 -34.69
CA THR A 164 32.79 22.85 -34.88
C THR A 164 32.01 22.87 -33.56
N MET A 165 32.56 22.25 -32.50
CA MET A 165 31.93 22.28 -31.17
C MET A 165 32.14 23.64 -30.46
N ALA A 166 33.25 24.33 -30.72
CA ALA A 166 33.50 25.66 -30.17
C ALA A 166 32.51 26.70 -30.72
N ASP A 167 32.12 26.60 -31.99
CA ASP A 167 31.17 27.54 -32.62
C ASP A 167 29.72 27.30 -32.19
N GLU A 168 29.26 26.05 -32.05
CA GLU A 168 27.90 25.72 -31.57
C GLU A 168 27.70 26.10 -30.08
N ILE A 169 28.73 25.95 -29.25
CA ILE A 169 28.69 26.38 -27.83
C ILE A 169 28.72 27.92 -27.73
N ARG A 170 29.47 28.61 -28.60
CA ARG A 170 29.41 30.08 -28.69
C ARG A 170 28.04 30.59 -29.14
N LEU A 171 27.43 29.92 -30.11
CA LEU A 171 26.15 30.32 -30.69
C LEU A 171 24.98 30.10 -29.72
N SER A 172 25.05 29.06 -28.88
CA SER A 172 24.06 28.80 -27.83
C SER A 172 24.18 29.73 -26.62
N LEU A 173 25.38 30.27 -26.34
CA LEU A 173 25.63 31.24 -25.28
C LEU A 173 25.22 32.68 -25.66
N THR A 174 25.30 33.06 -26.94
CA THR A 174 24.73 34.34 -27.42
C THR A 174 23.29 34.13 -27.88
N CYS A 175 22.33 34.37 -26.98
CA CYS A 175 20.91 34.48 -27.30
C CYS A 175 20.66 35.54 -28.40
N GLN A 176 20.74 35.16 -29.67
CA GLN A 176 20.23 35.96 -30.78
C GLN A 176 19.22 35.15 -31.58
N ARG A 177 17.97 35.37 -31.18
CA ARG A 177 16.70 35.06 -31.85
C ARG A 177 16.88 34.85 -33.36
N ARG A 178 16.86 33.60 -33.82
CA ARG A 178 16.72 33.26 -35.25
C ARG A 178 15.36 32.63 -35.49
N VAL A 179 14.50 33.44 -36.11
CA VAL A 179 13.33 33.04 -36.89
C VAL A 179 13.73 31.88 -37.80
N LYS A 180 13.14 30.70 -37.58
CA LYS A 180 13.40 29.51 -38.39
C LYS A 180 12.68 29.68 -39.73
N HIS A 181 13.43 29.97 -40.80
CA HIS A 181 12.98 29.69 -42.16
C HIS A 181 13.04 28.16 -42.35
N LYS A 182 11.89 27.56 -42.67
CA LYS A 182 11.72 26.11 -42.90
C LYS A 182 12.29 25.73 -44.27
N PRO A 183 13.21 24.76 -44.41
CA PRO A 183 13.53 24.15 -45.71
C PRO A 183 12.45 23.12 -46.11
N GLN A 184 12.11 23.08 -47.41
CA GLN A 184 11.15 22.15 -48.00
C GLN A 184 11.59 20.67 -47.88
N PRO A 185 10.66 19.71 -47.72
CA PRO A 185 10.97 18.29 -47.78
C PRO A 185 11.26 17.82 -49.22
N PRO A 186 12.11 16.80 -49.42
CA PRO A 186 12.46 16.29 -50.75
C PRO A 186 11.31 15.50 -51.39
N VAL A 187 11.21 15.61 -52.72
CA VAL A 187 10.27 14.93 -53.61
C VAL A 187 10.54 13.42 -53.61
N MET A 188 9.52 12.61 -53.34
CA MET A 188 9.59 11.15 -53.45
C MET A 188 9.54 10.72 -54.92
N VAL A 189 10.58 10.00 -55.36
CA VAL A 189 10.64 9.31 -56.64
C VAL A 189 9.91 7.97 -56.52
N LYS A 190 9.04 7.69 -57.49
CA LYS A 190 8.21 6.49 -57.63
C LYS A 190 9.04 5.31 -58.15
N SER A 191 8.83 4.11 -57.62
CA SER A 191 9.21 2.85 -58.28
C SER A 191 8.05 1.87 -58.18
N ASP A 192 7.50 1.54 -59.35
CA ASP A 192 6.47 0.54 -59.59
C ASP A 192 7.12 -0.85 -59.77
N ALA A 193 6.59 -1.91 -59.13
CA ALA A 193 6.54 -3.33 -59.56
C ALA A 193 6.15 -4.22 -58.35
N VAL A 194 4.88 -4.67 -58.25
CA VAL A 194 4.35 -5.99 -58.69
C VAL A 194 4.89 -7.18 -57.88
N ILE A 195 4.02 -7.79 -57.06
CA ILE A 195 3.53 -9.18 -57.17
C ILE A 195 2.22 -9.32 -56.34
N ASN A 196 1.19 -9.82 -57.03
CA ASN A 196 -0.12 -10.39 -56.64
C ASN A 196 -0.33 -10.77 -55.15
N MET A 197 -1.55 -10.69 -54.60
CA MET A 197 -2.65 -11.56 -55.02
C MET A 197 -3.97 -11.17 -54.34
N HIS A 198 -4.98 -10.91 -55.18
CA HIS A 198 -6.40 -11.18 -54.98
C HIS A 198 -6.97 -11.09 -53.55
N THR A 199 -7.84 -10.10 -53.30
CA THR A 199 -9.30 -10.33 -53.34
C THR A 199 -10.11 -9.06 -53.12
N PHE A 200 -11.08 -8.87 -54.03
CA PHE A 200 -12.40 -8.30 -53.82
C PHE A 200 -12.56 -6.79 -53.56
N ASN A 201 -12.57 -6.04 -54.66
CA ASN A 201 -13.76 -5.34 -55.21
C ASN A 201 -14.90 -5.07 -54.20
N ASP A 202 -15.51 -3.89 -54.10
CA ASP A 202 -15.95 -3.02 -55.18
C ASP A 202 -16.58 -1.73 -54.58
N ARG A 203 -16.61 -0.68 -55.40
CA ARG A 203 -17.57 0.46 -55.44
C ARG A 203 -17.17 1.84 -54.91
N ARG A 204 -16.82 2.66 -55.91
CA ARG A 204 -17.40 3.97 -56.27
C ARG A 204 -17.29 5.14 -55.27
N LEU A 205 -16.24 5.95 -55.48
CA LEU A 205 -16.21 7.38 -55.88
C LEU A 205 -17.58 8.08 -56.19
N PRO A 206 -17.65 9.42 -56.30
CA PRO A 206 -16.67 10.48 -55.97
C PRO A 206 -17.28 11.74 -55.29
N GLY A 207 -16.40 12.68 -54.94
CA GLY A 207 -16.67 14.10 -55.20
C GLY A 207 -17.12 14.91 -53.98
N LYS A 208 -16.45 16.04 -53.70
CA LYS A 208 -16.68 17.32 -54.40
C LYS A 208 -17.84 18.02 -53.64
N ASP A 209 -17.61 19.05 -52.82
CA ASP A 209 -17.29 20.41 -53.21
C ASP A 209 -17.04 21.28 -51.95
N ASN A 210 -16.24 22.33 -52.15
CA ASN A 210 -16.41 23.70 -51.68
C ASN A 210 -16.57 24.00 -50.17
N MET A 211 -15.62 24.76 -49.60
CA MET A 211 -15.62 26.25 -49.62
C MET A 211 -16.68 26.79 -48.66
N THR A 212 -16.23 27.28 -47.51
CA THR A 212 -16.39 28.67 -47.05
C THR A 212 -16.23 28.73 -45.54
N CYS A 213 -15.30 29.58 -45.14
CA CYS A 213 -15.18 30.08 -43.79
C CYS A 213 -16.19 31.22 -43.66
N ASN A 214 -17.08 31.20 -42.67
CA ASN A 214 -17.42 32.45 -41.99
C ASN A 214 -17.98 32.25 -40.58
N THR A 215 -17.33 32.97 -39.66
CA THR A 215 -17.88 33.75 -38.55
C THR A 215 -19.03 33.19 -37.72
N GLY A 216 -18.80 33.12 -36.40
CA GLY A 216 -19.85 33.50 -35.46
C GLY A 216 -19.78 32.83 -34.10
N LEU A 217 -19.46 33.65 -33.11
CA LEU A 217 -20.07 33.68 -31.77
C LEU A 217 -19.68 32.61 -30.73
N THR A 218 -19.07 33.13 -29.65
CA THR A 218 -19.28 32.88 -28.21
C THR A 218 -20.19 31.71 -27.80
N PRO A 219 -19.90 31.12 -26.62
CA PRO A 219 -20.86 31.34 -25.54
C PRO A 219 -20.27 31.63 -24.16
N VAL A 220 -21.06 32.43 -23.46
CA VAL A 220 -21.14 32.62 -22.02
C VAL A 220 -21.63 31.31 -21.37
N PHE A 221 -21.05 30.93 -20.24
CA PHE A 221 -21.63 30.00 -19.27
C PHE A 221 -21.74 30.74 -17.92
N PRO A 222 -22.85 30.61 -17.18
CA PRO A 222 -22.76 30.48 -15.73
C PRO A 222 -22.30 29.06 -15.36
#